data_AF-A0A154IRX7-F1
#
_entry.id   AF-A0A154IRX7-F1
#
_cell.length_a   1.000
_cell.length_b   1.000
_cell.length_c   1.000
_cell.angle_alpha   90.00
_cell.angle_beta   90.00
_cell.angle_gamma   90.00
#
_symmetry.space_group_name_H-M   'P 1'
#
loop_
_entity.id
_entity.type
_entity.pdbx_description
1 polymer ?
#
loop_
_entity_poly.entity_id
_entity_poly.type
_entity_poly.pdbx_seq_one_letter_code
_entity_poly.pdbx_strand_id
1 'polypeptide(L)'
;MNDFSALQFGQSSRDQQVYQHIWADGDDRPPSPLFVEMIELAMKHAPDLAVADLGSGAGRHAKWAAQKSCCVDAIEYDETALARQAAYAERCGTPPKPM
;
A
#
# COMPACT_ATOMS: atom_id res chain seq x y z
N MET A 1 -18.11 -25.31 -1.59
CA MET A 1 -17.01 -24.51 -2.17
C MET A 1 -17.67 -23.43 -2.99
N ASN A 2 -17.59 -22.18 -2.56
CA ASN A 2 -18.14 -21.08 -3.35
C ASN A 2 -17.13 -20.74 -4.43
N ASP A 3 -17.57 -20.87 -5.68
CA ASP A 3 -16.84 -20.47 -6.86
C ASP A 3 -16.90 -18.93 -6.97
N PHE A 4 -15.78 -18.29 -6.64
CA PHE A 4 -15.63 -16.84 -6.72
C PHE A 4 -15.08 -16.37 -8.08
N SER A 5 -14.97 -17.25 -9.08
CA SER A 5 -14.54 -16.88 -10.44
C SER A 5 -15.50 -15.89 -11.13
N ALA A 6 -16.70 -15.70 -10.58
CA ALA A 6 -17.71 -14.75 -11.04
C ALA A 6 -17.72 -13.40 -10.30
N LEU A 7 -16.83 -13.16 -9.32
CA LEU A 7 -16.60 -11.80 -8.81
C LEU A 7 -15.71 -11.03 -9.80
N GLN A 8 -16.17 -10.90 -11.04
CA GLN A 8 -15.82 -9.74 -11.84
C GLN A 8 -16.45 -8.54 -11.15
N PHE A 9 -15.76 -7.98 -10.16
CA PHE A 9 -16.04 -6.62 -9.71
C PHE A 9 -15.86 -5.75 -10.96
N GLY A 10 -17.00 -5.44 -11.59
CA GLY A 10 -17.05 -4.61 -12.78
C GLY A 10 -16.50 -3.25 -12.41
N GLN A 11 -15.21 -3.05 -12.64
CA GLN A 11 -14.61 -1.74 -12.61
C GLN A 11 -15.39 -0.92 -13.63
N SER A 12 -16.15 0.06 -13.15
CA SER A 12 -16.77 1.03 -14.03
C SER A 12 -15.67 1.69 -14.87
N SER A 13 -16.02 2.28 -16.01
CA SER A 13 -15.07 3.08 -16.78
C SER A 13 -14.43 4.19 -15.92
N ARG A 14 -15.15 4.66 -14.90
CA ARG A 14 -14.64 5.57 -13.87
C ARG A 14 -13.60 4.90 -12.97
N ASP A 15 -13.85 3.68 -12.49
CA ASP A 15 -12.87 2.94 -11.68
C ASP A 15 -11.62 2.64 -12.49
N GLN A 16 -11.74 2.26 -13.76
CA GLN A 16 -10.58 2.08 -14.65
C GLN A 16 -9.79 3.37 -14.86
N GLN A 17 -10.45 4.51 -15.01
CA GLN A 17 -9.78 5.82 -15.14
C GLN A 17 -9.11 6.24 -13.84
N VAL A 18 -9.74 5.98 -12.68
CA VAL A 18 -9.16 6.19 -11.36
C VAL A 18 -7.97 5.24 -11.16
N TYR A 19 -8.10 3.97 -11.57
CA TYR A 19 -7.03 2.98 -11.60
C TYR A 19 -5.84 3.43 -12.44
N GLN A 20 -6.10 3.93 -13.64
CA GLN A 20 -5.03 4.43 -14.50
C GLN A 20 -4.41 5.72 -13.94
N HIS A 21 -5.21 6.64 -13.40
CA HIS A 21 -4.67 7.91 -12.89
C HIS A 21 -3.83 7.74 -11.62
N ILE A 22 -4.21 6.83 -10.73
CA ILE A 22 -3.57 6.65 -9.43
C ILE A 22 -2.55 5.48 -9.45
N TRP A 23 -2.77 4.43 -10.25
CA TRP A 23 -1.98 3.19 -10.24
C TRP A 23 -1.33 2.81 -11.61
N ALA A 24 -1.51 3.56 -12.71
CA ALA A 24 -0.86 3.20 -14.00
C ALA A 24 0.67 3.29 -13.96
N ASP A 25 1.22 4.07 -13.04
CA ASP A 25 2.66 4.29 -12.99
C ASP A 25 3.25 3.46 -11.85
N GLY A 26 4.27 2.67 -12.16
CA GLY A 26 5.18 2.07 -11.19
C GLY A 26 6.03 3.11 -10.47
N ASP A 27 5.39 4.16 -9.99
CA ASP A 27 6.02 5.42 -9.67
C ASP A 27 6.52 5.41 -8.23
N ASP A 28 7.82 5.69 -8.07
CA ASP A 28 8.47 6.06 -6.82
C ASP A 28 8.04 7.48 -6.38
N ARG A 29 6.74 7.79 -6.52
CA ARG A 29 6.18 9.05 -6.05
C ARG A 29 6.30 9.11 -4.53
N PRO A 30 6.64 10.27 -3.96
CA PRO A 30 6.62 10.44 -2.51
C PRO A 30 5.20 10.20 -1.96
N PRO A 31 5.06 9.86 -0.67
CA PRO A 31 3.76 9.84 -0.02
C PRO A 31 3.08 11.20 -0.15
N SER A 32 1.75 11.21 -0.19
CA SER A 32 0.99 12.45 -0.20
C SER A 32 1.28 13.30 1.05
N PRO A 33 1.38 14.64 0.95
CA PRO A 33 1.67 15.51 2.10
C PRO A 33 0.72 15.31 3.29
N LEU A 34 -0.59 15.20 3.03
CA LEU A 34 -1.58 14.99 4.10
C LEU A 34 -1.37 13.68 4.87
N PHE A 35 -0.93 12.62 4.19
CA PHE A 35 -0.60 11.35 4.84
C PHE A 35 0.59 11.53 5.79
N VAL A 36 1.63 12.22 5.34
CA VAL A 36 2.81 12.52 6.16
C VAL A 36 2.42 13.28 7.42
N GLU A 37 1.66 14.38 7.26
CA GLU A 37 1.20 15.20 8.39
C GLU A 37 0.36 14.41 9.40
N MET A 38 -0.54 13.55 8.91
CA MET A 38 -1.38 12.70 9.76
C MET A 38 -0.55 11.68 10.55
N ILE A 39 0.39 10.99 9.90
CA ILE A 39 1.22 9.98 10.57
C ILE A 39 2.15 10.64 11.57
N GLU A 40 2.79 11.76 11.24
CA GLU A 40 3.65 12.49 12.17
C GLU A 40 2.88 13.00 13.39
N LEU A 41 1.63 13.43 13.22
CA LEU A 41 0.77 13.79 14.33
C LEU A 41 0.43 12.56 15.20
N ALA A 42 0.05 11.45 14.57
CA ALA A 42 -0.30 10.22 15.28
C ALA A 42 0.89 9.68 16.09
N MET A 43 2.10 9.69 15.53
CA MET A 43 3.32 9.23 16.20
C MET A 43 3.67 10.01 17.47
N LYS A 44 3.28 11.30 17.56
CA LYS A 44 3.48 12.10 18.79
C LYS A 44 2.66 11.57 19.97
N HIS A 45 1.57 10.85 19.69
CA HIS A 45 0.65 10.32 20.69
C HIS A 45 0.72 8.79 20.81
N ALA A 46 1.20 8.11 19.78
CA ALA A 46 1.36 6.66 19.70
C ALA A 46 2.72 6.33 19.07
N PRO A 47 3.80 6.21 19.87
CA PRO A 47 5.13 5.91 19.34
C PRO A 47 5.23 4.54 18.66
N ASP A 48 4.35 3.59 19.05
CA ASP A 48 4.25 2.25 18.45
C ASP A 48 3.10 2.18 17.41
N LEU A 49 2.96 3.22 16.59
CA LEU A 49 1.85 3.33 15.64
C LEU A 49 1.82 2.15 14.65
N ALA A 50 0.68 1.47 14.59
CA ALA A 50 0.37 0.50 13.57
C ALA A 50 -0.44 1.14 12.43
N VAL A 51 -0.09 0.85 11.18
CA VAL A 51 -0.70 1.43 9.97
C VAL A 51 -1.15 0.30 9.05
N ALA A 52 -2.43 0.30 8.69
CA ALA A 52 -2.95 -0.52 7.61
C ALA A 52 -3.12 0.36 6.35
N ASP A 53 -2.37 0.05 5.30
CA ASP A 53 -2.39 0.77 4.02
C ASP A 53 -3.21 -0.03 3.00
N LEU A 54 -4.48 0.35 2.82
CA LEU A 54 -5.44 -0.37 1.98
C LEU A 54 -5.40 0.12 0.53
N GLY A 55 -5.24 -0.79 -0.43
CA GLY A 55 -5.03 -0.40 -1.83
C GLY A 55 -3.67 0.28 -2.01
N SER A 56 -2.66 -0.27 -1.34
CA SER A 56 -1.33 0.33 -1.18
C SER A 56 -0.54 0.49 -2.49
N GLY A 57 -0.98 -0.14 -3.59
CA GLY A 57 -0.36 -0.05 -4.90
C GLY A 57 1.11 -0.47 -4.84
N ALA A 58 2.03 0.36 -5.35
CA ALA A 58 3.47 0.09 -5.21
C ALA A 58 4.03 0.32 -3.80
N GLY A 59 3.20 0.69 -2.82
CA GLY A 59 3.54 0.81 -1.41
C GLY A 59 4.16 2.15 -1.01
N ARG A 60 3.95 3.26 -1.74
CA ARG A 60 4.62 4.54 -1.44
C ARG A 60 4.40 5.03 0.00
N HIS A 61 3.18 4.84 0.52
CA HIS A 61 2.79 5.25 1.86
C HIS A 61 3.32 4.25 2.89
N ALA A 62 3.08 2.96 2.64
CA ALA A 62 3.60 1.87 3.47
C ALA A 62 5.13 1.91 3.67
N LYS A 63 5.89 2.10 2.59
CA LYS A 63 7.37 2.19 2.63
C LYS A 63 7.83 3.37 3.47
N TRP A 64 7.23 4.55 3.27
CA TRP A 64 7.59 5.74 4.04
C TRP A 64 7.25 5.56 5.53
N ALA A 65 6.08 5.00 5.86
CA ALA A 65 5.69 4.75 7.25
C ALA A 65 6.62 3.72 7.92
N ALA A 66 7.03 2.68 7.20
CA ALA A 66 8.01 1.69 7.68
C ALA A 66 9.38 2.33 7.97
N GLN A 67 9.83 3.28 7.14
CA GLN A 67 11.06 4.06 7.39
C GLN A 67 10.96 4.96 8.64
N LYS A 68 9.75 5.25 9.11
CA LYS A 68 9.48 5.96 10.37
C LYS A 68 9.28 5.01 11.55
N SER A 69 9.65 3.74 11.41
CA SER A 69 9.49 2.69 12.42
C SER A 69 8.05 2.37 12.79
N CYS A 70 7.06 2.73 11.96
CA CYS A 70 5.69 2.27 12.15
C CYS A 70 5.60 0.76 11.84
N CYS A 71 4.68 0.07 12.52
CA CYS A 71 4.31 -1.30 12.13
C CYS A 71 3.30 -1.21 10.99
N VAL A 72 3.71 -1.55 9.77
CA VAL A 72 2.87 -1.37 8.58
C VAL A 72 2.40 -2.71 8.02
N ASP A 73 1.10 -2.82 7.77
CA ASP A 73 0.51 -3.85 6.95
C ASP A 73 0.05 -3.23 5.62
N ALA A 74 0.78 -3.53 4.53
CA ALA A 74 0.45 -3.08 3.19
C ALA A 74 -0.48 -4.11 2.53
N ILE A 75 -1.70 -3.69 2.21
CA ILE A 75 -2.74 -4.56 1.67
C ILE A 75 -3.02 -4.13 0.24
N GLU A 76 -2.88 -5.07 -0.69
CA GLU A 76 -3.06 -4.84 -2.12
C GLU A 76 -3.63 -6.10 -2.77
N TYR A 77 -4.45 -5.91 -3.81
CA TYR A 77 -5.05 -7.00 -4.57
C TYR A 77 -4.34 -7.22 -5.92
N ASP A 78 -3.63 -6.21 -6.45
CA ASP A 78 -2.79 -6.34 -7.65
C ASP A 78 -1.50 -7.12 -7.35
N GLU A 79 -1.39 -8.32 -7.90
CA GLU A 79 -0.22 -9.20 -7.76
C GLU A 79 1.09 -8.55 -8.26
N THR A 80 1.04 -7.72 -9.29
CA THR A 80 2.23 -7.03 -9.82
C THR A 80 2.72 -6.00 -8.81
N ALA A 81 1.79 -5.29 -8.18
CA ALA A 81 2.08 -4.31 -7.15
C ALA A 81 2.63 -5.00 -5.88
N LEU A 82 2.01 -6.12 -5.45
CA LEU A 82 2.51 -6.96 -4.37
C LEU A 82 3.94 -7.47 -4.62
N ALA A 83 4.25 -7.95 -5.83
CA ALA A 83 5.60 -8.39 -6.18
C ALA A 83 6.64 -7.26 -6.05
N ARG A 84 6.29 -6.03 -6.41
CA ARG A 84 7.16 -4.85 -6.23
C ARG A 84 7.35 -4.49 -4.76
N GLN A 85 6.30 -4.62 -3.95
CA GLN A 85 6.40 -4.42 -2.51
C GLN A 85 7.33 -5.45 -1.86
N ALA A 86 7.16 -6.73 -2.20
CA ALA A 86 8.00 -7.82 -1.69
C ALA A 86 9.48 -7.61 -2.04
N ALA A 87 9.78 -7.26 -3.30
CA ALA A 87 11.15 -6.97 -3.74
C ALA A 87 11.78 -5.78 -2.98
N TYR A 88 10.99 -4.76 -2.62
CA TYR A 88 11.46 -3.66 -1.79
C TYR A 88 11.74 -4.11 -0.34
N ALA A 89 10.81 -4.88 0.24
CA ALA A 89 10.93 -5.42 1.59
C ALA A 89 12.20 -6.27 1.75
N GLU A 90 12.48 -7.15 0.79
CA GLU A 90 13.73 -7.93 0.74
C GLU A 90 14.98 -7.04 0.69
N ARG A 91 14.98 -6.01 -0.18
CA ARG A 91 16.10 -5.05 -0.28
C ARG A 91 16.35 -4.28 1.01
N CYS A 92 15.32 -4.01 1.79
CA CYS A 92 15.41 -3.27 3.05
C CYS A 92 15.65 -4.16 4.28
N GLY A 93 15.71 -5.49 4.10
CA GLY A 93 15.86 -6.42 5.22
C GLY A 93 14.60 -6.54 6.09
N THR A 94 13.46 -6.10 5.59
CA THR A 94 12.15 -6.22 6.24
C THR A 94 11.32 -7.24 5.45
N PRO A 95 11.42 -8.54 5.75
CA PRO A 95 10.67 -9.54 5.00
C PRO A 95 9.16 -9.25 5.08
N PRO A 96 8.39 -9.46 3.99
CA PRO A 96 6.95 -9.30 4.03
C PRO A 96 6.36 -10.27 5.05
N LYS A 97 5.36 -9.83 5.83
CA LYS A 97 4.62 -10.75 6.71
C LYS A 97 3.91 -11.80 5.82
N PRO A 98 3.98 -13.10 6.15
CA PRO A 98 3.24 -14.11 5.43
C PRO A 98 1.74 -13.83 5.55
N MET A 99 1.03 -13.90 4.42
CA MET A 99 -0.44 -13.82 4.36
C MET A 99 -1.10 -15.03 5.02
#